data_AF-A0A1T0A7S5-F1
#
_entry.id   AF-A0A1T0A7S5-F1
#
_cell.length_a   1.000
_cell.length_b   1.000
_cell.length_c   1.000
_cell.angle_alpha   90.00
_cell.angle_beta   90.00
_cell.angle_gamma   90.00
#
_symmetry.space_group_name_H-M   'P 1'
#
loop_
_entity.id
_entity.type
_entity.pdbx_description
1 polymer ?
#
loop_
_entity_poly.entity_id
_entity_poly.type
_entity_poly.pdbx_seq_one_letter_code
_entity_poly.pdbx_strand_id
1 'polypeptide(L)' 'MKITHCKLSKKVQKRLLEFFVLEVTARSAADLLGIHPNSAALFYHKIRLVIEYHLALEANTVF' A
#
# COMPACT_ATOMS: atom_id res chain seq x y z
N MET A 1 -11.44 -5.57 -5.40
CA MET A 1 -11.32 -4.52 -4.36
C MET A 1 -10.29 -3.47 -4.80
N LYS A 2 -10.43 -2.21 -4.39
CA LYS A 2 -9.47 -1.13 -4.68
C LYS A 2 -9.32 -0.19 -3.49
N ILE A 3 -8.20 0.55 -3.41
CA ILE A 3 -8.03 1.56 -2.36
C ILE A 3 -9.00 2.72 -2.57
N THR A 4 -9.85 2.97 -1.58
CA THR A 4 -10.77 4.11 -1.50
C THR A 4 -10.45 4.98 -0.28
N HIS A 5 -10.97 6.22 -0.28
CA HIS A 5 -10.79 7.21 0.78
C HIS A 5 -9.32 7.35 1.23
N CYS A 6 -8.45 7.70 0.28
CA CYS A 6 -7.04 7.98 0.54
C CYS A 6 -6.76 9.45 0.26
N LYS A 7 -6.29 10.18 1.27
CA LYS A 7 -5.92 11.61 1.16
C LYS A 7 -4.55 11.82 0.51
N LEU A 8 -3.75 10.76 0.35
CA LEU A 8 -2.43 10.84 -0.27
C LEU A 8 -2.57 11.08 -1.78
N SER A 9 -1.75 11.96 -2.34
CA SER A 9 -1.72 12.18 -3.79
C SER A 9 -1.30 10.91 -4.53
N LYS A 10 -1.69 10.77 -5.80
CA LYS A 10 -1.30 9.61 -6.62
C LYS A 10 0.22 9.48 -6.77
N LYS A 11 0.96 10.59 -6.77
CA LYS A 11 2.43 10.60 -6.79
C LYS A 11 3.00 9.97 -5.51
N VAL A 12 2.49 10.36 -4.34
CA VAL A 12 2.91 9.80 -3.05
C VAL A 12 2.53 8.32 -2.94
N GLN A 13 1.34 7.93 -3.40
CA GLN A 13 0.92 6.53 -3.42
C GLN A 13 1.88 5.66 -4.24
N LYS A 14 2.29 6.10 -5.44
CA LYS A 14 3.25 5.38 -6.28
C LYS A 14 4.63 5.25 -5.61
N ARG A 15 5.14 6.34 -5.02
CA ARG A 15 6.40 6.32 -4.27
C ARG A 15 6.37 5.37 -3.08
N LEU A 16 5.26 5.34 -2.33
CA LEU A 16 5.09 4.37 -1.24
C LEU A 16 5.12 2.92 -1.74
N LEU A 17 4.51 2.63 -2.90
CA LEU A 17 4.59 1.30 -3.50
C LEU A 17 6.02 0.91 -3.86
N GLU A 18 6.78 1.82 -4.48
CA GLU A 18 8.20 1.59 -4.79
C GLU A 18 8.99 1.26 -3.53
N PHE A 19 8.78 2.01 -2.45
CA PHE A 19 9.43 1.74 -1.16
C PHE A 19 9.07 0.39 -0.57
N PHE A 20 7.80 0.00 -0.61
CA PHE A 20 7.37 -1.29 -0.05
C PHE A 20 7.88 -2.49 -0.85
N VAL A 21 8.04 -2.36 -2.17
CA VAL A 21 8.67 -3.39 -3.02
C VAL A 21 10.16 -3.54 -2.66
N LEU A 22 10.82 -2.45 -2.28
CA LEU A 22 12.21 -2.44 -1.80
C LEU A 22 12.34 -2.74 -0.30
N GLU A 23 11.29 -3.28 0.33
CA GLU A 23 11.26 -3.64 1.76
C GLU A 23 11.53 -2.48 2.74
N VAL A 24 11.40 -1.24 2.28
CA VAL A 24 11.55 -0.06 3.13
C VAL A 24 10.40 -0.01 4.13
N THR A 25 10.73 0.20 5.40
CA THR A 25 9.72 0.29 6.45
C THR A 25 8.77 1.48 6.23
N ALA A 26 7.50 1.33 6.61
CA ALA A 26 6.52 2.41 6.47
C ALA A 26 6.92 3.70 7.22
N ARG A 27 7.68 3.57 8.32
CA ARG A 27 8.22 4.72 9.05
C ARG A 27 9.28 5.45 8.21
N SER A 28 10.29 4.74 7.73
CA SER A 28 11.35 5.33 6.89
C SER A 28 10.79 5.94 5.60
N ALA A 29 9.83 5.26 4.96
CA ALA A 29 9.15 5.77 3.77
C ALA A 29 8.36 7.06 4.07
N ALA A 30 7.74 7.16 5.25
CA ALA A 30 7.03 8.37 5.67
C ALA A 30 7.99 9.53 5.90
N ASP A 31 9.13 9.28 6.56
CA ASP A 31 10.17 10.28 6.82
C ASP A 31 10.76 10.81 5.49
N LEU A 32 11.06 9.92 4.54
CA LEU A 32 11.56 10.28 3.20
C LEU A 32 10.56 11.09 2.37
N LEU A 33 9.26 10.89 2.57
CA LEU A 33 8.21 11.58 1.82
C LEU A 33 7.62 12.78 2.56
N GLY A 34 8.06 13.05 3.79
CA GLY A 34 7.54 14.13 4.63
C GLY A 34 6.05 13.97 4.96
N ILE A 35 5.58 12.73 5.17
CA ILE A 35 4.18 12.45 5.53
C ILE A 35 4.09 11.84 6.93
N HIS A 36 2.89 11.86 7.51
CA HIS A 36 2.67 11.24 8.82
C HIS A 36 2.91 9.71 8.76
N PRO A 37 3.65 9.10 9.70
CA PRO A 37 3.99 7.68 9.66
C PRO A 37 2.77 6.76 9.65
N ASN A 38 1.72 7.08 10.43
CA ASN A 38 0.46 6.32 10.40
C ASN A 38 -0.24 6.36 9.03
N SER A 39 -0.03 7.39 8.21
CA SER A 39 -0.59 7.43 6.86
C SER A 39 0.11 6.43 5.94
N ALA A 40 1.44 6.31 6.02
CA ALA A 40 2.20 5.30 5.29
C ALA A 40 1.85 3.88 5.77
N ALA A 41 1.76 3.67 7.10
CA ALA A 41 1.40 2.38 7.68
C ALA A 41 -0.02 1.94 7.30
N LEU A 42 -1.01 2.85 7.37
CA LEU A 42 -2.37 2.58 6.93
C LEU A 42 -2.43 2.28 5.42
N PHE A 43 -1.65 3.00 4.61
CA PHE A 43 -1.57 2.75 3.18
C PHE A 43 -0.98 1.36 2.88
N TYR A 44 0.08 0.95 3.59
CA TYR A 44 0.66 -0.40 3.50
C TYR A 44 -0.38 -1.47 3.82
N HIS A 45 -1.11 -1.33 4.92
CA HIS A 45 -2.13 -2.29 5.32
C HIS A 45 -3.26 -2.40 4.27
N LYS A 46 -3.75 -1.27 3.74
CA LYS A 46 -4.77 -1.26 2.68
C LYS A 46 -4.29 -1.97 1.40
N ILE A 47 -3.02 -1.80 1.03
CA ILE A 47 -2.45 -2.51 -0.12
C ILE A 47 -2.44 -4.02 0.11
N ARG A 48 -2.04 -4.47 1.31
CA ARG A 48 -2.03 -5.91 1.65
C ARG A 48 -3.43 -6.53 1.55
N LEU A 49 -4.46 -5.86 2.05
CA LEU A 49 -5.85 -6.33 1.91
C LEU A 49 -6.31 -6.41 0.45
N VAL A 50 -5.92 -5.45 -0.40
CA VAL A 50 -6.25 -5.47 -1.82
C VAL A 50 -5.55 -6.65 -2.51
N ILE A 51 -4.28 -6.89 -2.20
CA ILE A 51 -3.52 -8.03 -2.74
C ILE A 51 -4.17 -9.35 -2.31
N GLU A 52 -4.45 -9.52 -1.02
CA GLU A 52 -5.10 -10.70 -0.45
C GLU A 52 -6.45 -10.98 -1.14
N TYR A 53 -7.28 -9.96 -1.31
CA TYR A 53 -8.56 -10.09 -2.00
C TYR A 53 -8.41 -10.62 -3.43
N HIS A 54 -7.45 -10.09 -4.20
CA HIS A 54 -7.26 -10.52 -5.59
C HIS A 54 -6.61 -11.90 -5.69
N LEU A 55 -5.69 -12.23 -4.79
CA LEU A 55 -5.12 -13.59 -4.68
C LEU A 55 -6.20 -14.62 -4.36
N ALA A 56 -7.13 -14.31 -3.45
CA ALA A 56 -8.24 -15.20 -3.11
C ALA A 56 -9.21 -15.39 -4.28
N LEU A 57 -9.49 -14.34 -5.06
CA LEU A 57 -10.28 -14.46 -6.28
C LEU A 57 -9.58 -15.33 -7.32
N GLU A 58 -8.29 -15.13 -7.55
CA GLU A 58 -7.50 -15.92 -8.49
C GLU A 58 -7.48 -17.39 -8.09
N ALA A 59 -7.24 -17.69 -6.81
CA ALA A 59 -7.28 -19.05 -6.28
C ALA A 59 -8.63 -19.73 -6.54
N ASN A 60 -9.75 -19.02 -6.35
CA ASN A 60 -11.10 -19.54 -6.62
C ASN A 60 -11.41 -19.74 -8.11
N THR A 61 -10.58 -19.23 -9.03
CA THR A 61 -10.76 -19.41 -10.48
C THR A 61 -9.91 -20.53 -11.07
N VAL A 62 -8.89 -21.00 -10.35
CA VAL A 62 -7.93 -22.01 -10.82
C VAL A 62 -8.36 -23.44 -10.46
N PHE A 63 -9.30 -23.59 -9.51
CA PHE A 63 -9.89 -24.87 -9.10
C PHE A 63 -11.38 -24.93 -9.47
#